data_AF-A0A9E4IRJ6-F1
#
_entry.id   AF-A0A9E4IRJ6-F1
#
_cell.length_a   1.000
_cell.length_b   1.000
_cell.length_c   1.000
_cell.angle_alpha   90.00
_cell.angle_beta   90.00
_cell.angle_gamma   90.00
#
_symmetry.space_group_name_H-M   'P 1'
#
loop_
_entity.id
_entity.type
_entity.pdbx_description
1 polymer ?
#
loop_
_entity_poly.entity_id
_entity_poly.type
_entity_poly.pdbx_seq_one_letter_code
_entity_poly.pdbx_strand_id
1 'polypeptide(L)'
;MTRRTRLWITILACAGLLAAAASTYVHVRMLGDPTYASFCDINASVSCTQVYQSRYGSVLGVPVALGGVIWFAAVLLLTYAGARAPRAAAPNVSGYLLLWSTVGLAVAMYMAYASFFVLGTICLLCVVVYVAVVGIFILSGGEEATPARHLPAAALGDLRALARQPVGMALLVVFLGGSFGSLGWFTWPQPAPATEVAEESAAPPPPPVTGDLRSEFERYWEAEPRVDLALPASADTAGVEVIVVKFNDYQCPACANAHRVYSPIFAKYASSHPGRVRQVTLDYPLDPACNEQAPRGQHHGACAGAVAVRLAAGLGEDVRVEMEEWLYANQPGLDREAVVEALADVAGIDSARYDAAYDETILAVQGDIALGNDLPVEATPTYVINGVVIKGTLAPRYFDAAIAYELEHAGGDQGDQESAP
;
A
#
# COMPACT_ATOMS: atom_id res chain seq x y z
N MET A 1 -20.45 25.43 23.11
CA MET A 1 -19.15 25.70 22.47
C MET A 1 -18.65 27.12 22.69
N THR A 2 -17.63 27.27 23.54
CA THR A 2 -16.96 28.57 23.75
C THR A 2 -16.20 29.04 22.51
N ARG A 3 -15.87 30.35 22.42
CA ARG A 3 -15.05 30.89 21.33
C ARG A 3 -13.63 30.29 21.31
N ARG A 4 -13.09 29.95 22.49
CA ARG A 4 -11.76 29.34 22.62
C ARG A 4 -11.76 27.89 22.13
N THR A 5 -12.74 27.08 22.54
CA THR A 5 -12.90 25.69 22.09
C THR A 5 -13.01 25.63 20.57
N ARG A 6 -13.86 26.50 20.00
CA ARG A 6 -14.04 26.61 18.55
C ARG A 6 -12.75 26.94 17.81
N LEU A 7 -11.98 27.91 18.32
CA LEU A 7 -10.70 28.30 17.72
C LEU A 7 -9.73 27.11 17.69
N TRP A 8 -9.59 26.37 18.79
CA TRP A 8 -8.72 25.20 18.85
C TRP A 8 -9.18 24.06 17.95
N ILE A 9 -10.49 23.78 17.90
CA ILE A 9 -11.06 22.80 16.95
C ILE A 9 -10.74 23.21 15.50
N THR A 10 -10.87 24.50 15.16
CA THR A 10 -10.52 24.99 13.82
C THR A 10 -9.03 24.80 13.52
N ILE A 11 -8.13 25.12 14.46
CA ILE A 11 -6.68 24.95 14.28
C ILE A 11 -6.34 23.48 14.05
N LEU A 12 -6.84 22.57 14.90
CA LEU A 12 -6.61 21.13 14.77
C LEU A 12 -7.19 20.59 13.47
N ALA A 13 -8.38 21.02 13.09
CA ALA A 13 -9.03 20.58 11.86
C ALA A 13 -8.29 21.07 10.60
N CYS A 14 -7.75 22.30 10.61
CA CYS A 14 -6.91 22.80 9.53
C CYS A 14 -5.58 22.03 9.43
N ALA A 15 -4.90 21.79 10.56
CA ALA A 15 -3.67 21.02 10.59
C ALA A 15 -3.88 19.58 10.10
N GLY A 16 -4.94 18.92 10.58
CA GLY A 16 -5.34 17.59 10.14
C GLY A 16 -5.75 17.54 8.67
N LEU A 17 -6.46 18.55 8.17
CA LEU A 17 -6.83 18.66 6.75
C LEU A 17 -5.59 18.79 5.87
N LEU A 18 -4.63 19.63 6.25
CA LEU A 18 -3.36 19.78 5.54
C LEU A 18 -2.56 18.48 5.53
N ALA A 19 -2.48 17.79 6.67
CA ALA A 19 -1.81 16.49 6.76
C ALA A 19 -2.51 15.42 5.91
N ALA A 20 -3.83 15.33 5.95
CA ALA A 20 -4.62 14.40 5.14
C ALA A 20 -4.53 14.71 3.64
N ALA A 21 -4.52 15.99 3.26
CA ALA A 21 -4.33 16.42 1.88
C ALA A 21 -2.92 16.09 1.38
N ALA A 22 -1.89 16.35 2.18
CA ALA A 22 -0.52 15.95 1.88
C ALA A 22 -0.40 14.42 1.75
N SER A 23 -1.05 13.67 2.64
CA SER A 23 -1.10 12.21 2.60
C SER A 23 -1.75 11.71 1.30
N THR A 24 -2.87 12.33 0.91
CA THR A 24 -3.57 12.01 -0.33
C THR A 24 -2.71 12.35 -1.56
N TYR A 25 -2.03 13.50 -1.55
CA TYR A 25 -1.11 13.89 -2.61
C TYR A 25 0.04 12.91 -2.77
N VAL A 26 0.69 12.51 -1.67
CA VAL A 26 1.78 11.51 -1.69
C VAL A 26 1.26 10.19 -2.27
N HIS A 27 0.10 9.71 -1.79
CA HIS A 27 -0.52 8.48 -2.30
C HIS A 27 -0.79 8.54 -3.81
N VAL A 28 -1.39 9.64 -4.30
CA VAL A 28 -1.65 9.83 -5.73
C VAL A 28 -0.36 9.92 -6.54
N ARG A 29 0.67 10.59 -6.01
CA ARG A 29 1.97 10.66 -6.67
C ARG A 29 2.61 9.30 -6.81
N MET A 30 2.52 8.42 -5.81
CA MET A 30 3.02 7.05 -5.92
C MET A 30 2.26 6.21 -6.94
N LEU A 31 0.95 6.46 -7.12
CA LEU A 31 0.17 5.77 -8.15
C LEU A 31 0.59 6.17 -9.57
N GLY A 32 1.03 7.42 -9.77
CA GLY A 32 1.45 7.94 -11.08
C GLY A 32 2.96 7.88 -11.34
N ASP A 33 3.78 7.94 -10.29
CA ASP A 33 5.24 7.88 -10.33
C ASP A 33 5.73 6.83 -9.32
N PRO A 34 6.01 5.60 -9.81
CA PRO A 34 6.57 4.48 -9.06
C PRO A 34 7.87 4.78 -8.30
N THR A 35 8.66 5.75 -8.79
CA THR A 35 9.97 6.11 -8.22
C THR A 35 9.86 7.18 -7.14
N TYR A 36 8.66 7.70 -6.90
CA TYR A 36 8.41 8.74 -5.92
C TYR A 36 8.64 8.22 -4.50
N ALA A 37 9.70 8.70 -3.87
CA ALA A 37 9.89 8.60 -2.43
C ALA A 37 9.19 9.77 -1.73
N SER A 38 8.41 9.47 -0.70
CA SER A 38 7.77 10.51 0.10
C SER A 38 8.82 11.41 0.76
N PHE A 39 8.54 12.71 0.80
CA PHE A 39 9.35 13.69 1.55
C PHE A 39 9.42 13.39 3.06
N CYS A 40 8.54 12.53 3.55
CA CYS A 40 8.40 12.12 4.94
C CYS A 40 9.16 10.81 5.25
N ASP A 41 9.89 10.23 4.29
CA ASP A 41 10.68 9.02 4.51
C ASP A 41 12.04 9.35 5.12
N ILE A 42 12.14 9.27 6.44
CA ILE A 42 13.36 9.58 7.20
C ILE A 42 14.25 8.33 7.31
N ASN A 43 13.67 7.21 7.75
CA ASN A 43 14.36 5.93 7.93
C ASN A 43 13.40 4.75 7.74
N ALA A 44 13.87 3.52 7.96
CA ALA A 44 13.04 2.32 7.78
C ALA A 44 11.82 2.29 8.73
N SER A 45 11.98 2.78 9.97
CA SER A 45 10.90 2.85 10.97
C SER A 45 9.96 4.05 10.78
N VAL A 46 10.42 5.13 10.14
CA VAL A 46 9.65 6.36 9.90
C VAL A 46 9.55 6.60 8.39
N SER A 47 8.53 5.98 7.78
CA SER A 47 8.26 6.07 6.36
C SER A 47 6.78 6.24 6.07
N CYS A 48 6.46 7.33 5.38
CA CYS A 48 5.13 7.58 4.83
C CYS A 48 4.85 6.62 3.65
N THR A 49 5.86 6.31 2.82
CA THR A 49 5.73 5.44 1.63
C THR A 49 5.31 4.02 2.00
N GLN A 50 5.97 3.40 2.99
CA GLN A 50 5.65 2.03 3.43
C GLN A 50 4.20 1.88 3.91
N VAL A 51 3.71 2.86 4.68
CA VAL A 51 2.34 2.84 5.21
C VAL A 51 1.32 2.93 4.07
N TYR A 52 1.57 3.76 3.04
CA TYR A 52 0.62 3.92 1.94
C TYR A 52 0.63 2.77 0.93
N GLN A 53 1.74 2.06 0.78
CA GLN A 53 1.83 0.86 -0.06
C GLN A 53 1.25 -0.39 0.63
N SER A 54 1.03 -0.34 1.96
CA SER A 54 0.40 -1.43 2.69
C SER A 54 -1.08 -1.63 2.31
N ARG A 55 -1.62 -2.80 2.67
CA ARG A 55 -3.07 -3.10 2.59
C ARG A 55 -3.97 -2.12 3.35
N TYR A 56 -3.42 -1.33 4.26
CA TYR A 56 -4.15 -0.32 5.03
C TYR A 56 -4.17 1.06 4.35
N GLY A 57 -3.38 1.24 3.28
CA GLY A 57 -3.28 2.49 2.52
C GLY A 57 -4.49 2.80 1.65
N SER A 58 -5.24 1.77 1.22
CA SER A 58 -6.43 1.89 0.38
C SER A 58 -7.54 0.93 0.81
N VAL A 59 -8.80 1.32 0.55
CA VAL A 59 -9.99 0.48 0.75
C VAL A 59 -10.81 0.54 -0.52
N LEU A 60 -11.04 -0.61 -1.15
CA LEU A 60 -11.75 -0.70 -2.45
C LEU A 60 -11.16 0.23 -3.52
N GLY A 61 -9.82 0.34 -3.56
CA GLY A 61 -9.10 1.23 -4.49
C GLY A 61 -9.07 2.71 -4.10
N VAL A 62 -9.80 3.13 -3.07
CA VAL A 62 -9.82 4.51 -2.60
C VAL A 62 -8.74 4.73 -1.53
N PRO A 63 -7.85 5.74 -1.67
CA PRO A 63 -6.87 6.06 -0.64
C PRO A 63 -7.54 6.41 0.69
N VAL A 64 -7.14 5.76 1.78
CA VAL A 64 -7.68 6.04 3.13
C VAL A 64 -7.46 7.49 3.54
N ALA A 65 -6.36 8.09 3.09
CA ALA A 65 -6.04 9.50 3.30
C ALA A 65 -7.13 10.46 2.78
N LEU A 66 -7.81 10.11 1.69
CA LEU A 66 -8.93 10.90 1.14
C LEU A 66 -10.10 10.93 2.11
N GLY A 67 -10.37 9.82 2.80
CA GLY A 67 -11.36 9.76 3.87
C GLY A 67 -11.05 10.75 4.99
N GLY A 68 -9.76 10.93 5.32
CA GLY A 68 -9.29 11.96 6.25
C GLY A 68 -9.62 13.38 5.77
N VAL A 69 -9.38 13.69 4.49
CA VAL A 69 -9.72 15.00 3.90
C VAL A 69 -11.22 15.29 4.04
N ILE A 70 -12.07 14.33 3.67
CA ILE A 70 -13.53 14.44 3.80
C ILE A 70 -13.91 14.63 5.28
N TRP A 71 -13.30 13.88 6.18
CA TRP A 71 -13.60 13.94 7.60
C TRP A 71 -13.27 15.31 8.22
N PHE A 72 -12.08 15.87 7.96
CA PHE A 72 -11.69 17.18 8.46
C PHE A 72 -12.47 18.33 7.80
N ALA A 73 -12.79 18.21 6.51
CA ALA A 73 -13.65 19.18 5.83
C ALA A 73 -15.05 19.23 6.47
N ALA A 74 -15.62 18.07 6.85
CA ALA A 74 -16.88 18.01 7.58
C ALA A 74 -16.78 18.66 8.97
N VAL A 75 -15.68 18.47 9.70
CA VAL A 75 -15.45 19.15 11.00
C VAL A 75 -15.39 20.67 10.82
N LEU A 76 -14.69 21.18 9.80
CA LEU A 76 -14.63 22.61 9.51
C LEU A 76 -16.01 23.17 9.15
N LEU A 77 -16.78 22.43 8.35
CA LEU A 77 -18.15 22.80 7.97
C LEU A 77 -19.07 22.87 9.20
N LEU A 78 -19.03 21.86 10.08
CA LEU A 78 -19.80 21.83 11.33
C LEU A 78 -19.39 22.96 12.27
N THR A 79 -18.08 23.23 12.39
CA THR A 79 -17.55 24.31 13.24
C THR A 79 -17.97 25.69 12.71
N TYR A 80 -17.99 25.87 11.39
CA TYR A 80 -18.53 27.06 10.72
C TYR A 80 -20.03 27.21 10.95
N ALA A 81 -20.81 26.14 10.74
CA ALA A 81 -22.25 26.12 10.96
C ALA A 81 -22.58 26.50 12.41
N GLY A 82 -21.87 25.95 13.40
CA GLY A 82 -22.03 26.32 14.80
C GLY A 82 -21.61 27.75 15.15
N ALA A 83 -20.81 28.42 14.32
CA ALA A 83 -20.46 29.84 14.48
C ALA A 83 -21.56 30.78 14.00
N ARG A 84 -22.40 30.29 13.10
CA ARG A 84 -23.50 31.04 12.49
C ARG A 84 -24.88 30.56 12.95
N ALA A 85 -24.93 29.48 13.73
CA ALA A 85 -26.16 28.89 14.25
C ALA A 85 -26.82 29.82 15.30
N PRO A 86 -28.16 29.90 15.32
CA PRO A 86 -28.90 30.50 16.44
C PRO A 86 -28.52 29.83 17.76
N ARG A 87 -28.59 30.58 18.88
CA ARG A 87 -28.23 30.06 20.22
C ARG A 87 -28.95 28.76 20.58
N ALA A 88 -30.17 28.57 20.11
CA ALA A 88 -30.97 27.35 20.34
C ALA A 88 -30.44 26.11 19.61
N ALA A 89 -29.69 26.27 18.51
CA ALA A 89 -29.13 25.16 17.72
C ALA A 89 -27.65 24.89 18.05
N ALA A 90 -27.00 25.77 18.82
CA ALA A 90 -25.59 25.62 19.20
C ALA A 90 -25.26 24.32 19.98
N PRO A 91 -26.11 23.81 20.90
CA PRO A 91 -25.86 22.53 21.59
C PRO A 91 -25.93 21.31 20.66
N ASN A 92 -26.75 21.38 19.59
CA ASN A 92 -26.85 20.31 18.60
C ASN A 92 -25.55 20.15 17.82
N VAL A 93 -24.89 21.27 17.48
CA VAL A 93 -23.61 21.25 16.76
C VAL A 93 -22.50 20.60 17.57
N SER A 94 -22.44 20.87 18.88
CA SER A 94 -21.53 20.16 19.79
C SER A 94 -21.82 18.65 19.82
N GLY A 95 -23.11 18.26 19.80
CA GLY A 95 -23.51 16.86 19.68
C GLY A 95 -23.11 16.20 18.36
N TYR A 96 -23.28 16.88 17.22
CA TYR A 96 -22.84 16.39 15.90
C TYR A 96 -21.31 16.22 15.85
N LEU A 97 -20.55 17.21 16.35
CA LEU A 97 -19.09 17.15 16.43
C LEU A 97 -18.60 16.00 17.30
N LEU A 98 -19.24 15.77 18.46
CA LEU A 98 -18.90 14.66 19.34
C LEU A 98 -19.16 13.30 18.67
N LEU A 99 -20.33 13.13 18.03
CA LEU A 99 -20.65 11.90 17.32
C LEU A 99 -19.68 11.64 16.17
N TRP A 100 -19.40 12.67 15.35
CA TRP A 100 -18.50 12.57 14.20
C TRP A 100 -17.04 12.33 14.62
N SER A 101 -16.59 12.94 15.71
CA SER A 101 -15.27 12.69 16.32
C SER A 101 -15.13 11.36 17.00
N THR A 102 -16.22 10.76 17.49
CA THR A 102 -16.20 9.37 17.97
C THR A 102 -15.92 8.39 16.83
N VAL A 103 -16.57 8.58 15.67
CA VAL A 103 -16.31 7.77 14.47
C VAL A 103 -14.87 7.97 13.99
N GLY A 104 -14.43 9.24 13.91
CA GLY A 104 -13.05 9.56 13.53
C GLY A 104 -12.02 8.94 14.47
N LEU A 105 -12.26 8.98 15.78
CA LEU A 105 -11.39 8.40 16.79
C LEU A 105 -11.28 6.88 16.64
N ALA A 106 -12.39 6.18 16.43
CA ALA A 106 -12.38 4.73 16.22
C ALA A 106 -11.52 4.34 15.01
N VAL A 107 -11.68 5.05 13.88
CA VAL A 107 -10.88 4.82 12.66
C VAL A 107 -9.41 5.19 12.89
N ALA A 108 -9.14 6.32 13.55
CA ALA A 108 -7.77 6.75 13.86
C ALA A 108 -7.06 5.73 14.78
N MET A 109 -7.74 5.19 15.79
CA MET A 109 -7.20 4.17 16.68
C MET A 109 -6.90 2.86 15.95
N TYR A 110 -7.80 2.44 15.04
CA TYR A 110 -7.55 1.27 14.19
C TYR A 110 -6.33 1.47 13.28
N MET A 111 -6.23 2.63 12.63
CA MET A 111 -5.11 2.94 11.74
C MET A 111 -3.79 3.10 12.52
N ALA A 112 -3.83 3.69 13.71
CA ALA A 112 -2.68 3.77 14.60
C ALA A 112 -2.24 2.37 15.05
N TYR A 113 -3.18 1.47 15.34
CA TYR A 113 -2.87 0.07 15.66
C TYR A 113 -2.19 -0.63 14.48
N ALA A 114 -2.75 -0.51 13.28
CA ALA A 114 -2.18 -1.08 12.06
C ALA A 114 -0.76 -0.54 11.80
N SER A 115 -0.54 0.78 11.94
CA SER A 115 0.78 1.40 11.73
C SER A 115 1.80 0.93 12.77
N PHE A 116 1.50 1.05 14.06
CA PHE A 116 2.49 0.85 15.13
C PHE A 116 2.74 -0.62 15.48
N PHE A 117 1.72 -1.46 15.43
CA PHE A 117 1.82 -2.85 15.91
C PHE A 117 1.84 -3.88 14.80
N VAL A 118 1.15 -3.63 13.67
CA VAL A 118 1.15 -4.57 12.55
C VAL A 118 2.32 -4.29 11.61
N LEU A 119 2.42 -3.06 11.10
CA LEU A 119 3.47 -2.67 10.16
C LEU A 119 4.80 -2.37 10.85
N GLY A 120 4.78 -1.93 12.11
CA GLY A 120 5.99 -1.49 12.82
C GLY A 120 6.59 -0.19 12.29
N THR A 121 5.81 0.59 11.52
CA THR A 121 6.27 1.82 10.86
C THR A 121 5.44 3.02 11.29
N ILE A 122 6.07 4.20 11.32
CA ILE A 122 5.48 5.46 11.78
C ILE A 122 5.38 6.43 10.59
N CYS A 123 4.16 6.79 10.23
CA CYS A 123 3.91 7.86 9.27
C CYS A 123 3.66 9.19 10.01
N LEU A 124 4.54 10.18 9.85
CA LEU A 124 4.42 11.49 10.53
C LEU A 124 3.14 12.24 10.15
N LEU A 125 2.70 12.14 8.89
CA LEU A 125 1.44 12.75 8.44
C LEU A 125 0.24 12.10 9.14
N CYS A 126 0.24 10.78 9.30
CA CYS A 126 -0.78 10.05 10.04
C CYS A 126 -0.78 10.43 11.53
N VAL A 127 0.40 10.58 12.16
CA VAL A 127 0.50 11.05 13.55
C VAL A 127 -0.17 12.42 13.74
N VAL A 128 0.07 13.36 12.82
CA VAL A 128 -0.61 14.67 12.85
C VAL A 128 -2.14 14.51 12.77
N VAL A 129 -2.62 13.64 11.87
CA VAL A 129 -4.04 13.31 11.76
C VAL A 129 -4.59 12.72 13.07
N TYR A 130 -3.89 11.75 13.67
CA TYR A 130 -4.33 11.10 14.92
C TYR A 130 -4.40 12.09 16.07
N VAL A 131 -3.37 12.91 16.26
CA VAL A 131 -3.33 13.96 17.29
C VAL A 131 -4.46 14.96 17.09
N ALA A 132 -4.72 15.38 15.85
CA ALA A 132 -5.81 16.29 15.53
C ALA A 132 -7.18 15.68 15.87
N VAL A 133 -7.43 14.42 15.48
CA VAL A 133 -8.69 13.71 15.77
C VAL A 133 -8.91 13.57 17.27
N VAL A 134 -7.90 13.12 18.03
CA VAL A 134 -7.96 12.97 19.49
C VAL A 134 -8.24 14.32 20.15
N GLY A 135 -7.56 15.38 19.73
CA GLY A 135 -7.77 16.72 20.27
C GLY A 135 -9.18 17.26 19.99
N ILE A 136 -9.71 17.06 18.78
CA ILE A 136 -11.08 17.45 18.42
C ILE A 136 -12.10 16.67 19.26
N PHE A 137 -11.90 15.37 19.48
CA PHE A 137 -12.77 14.55 20.32
C PHE A 137 -12.82 15.06 21.77
N ILE A 138 -11.66 15.30 22.38
CA ILE A 138 -11.56 15.81 23.77
C ILE A 138 -12.26 17.18 23.89
N LEU A 139 -11.99 18.10 22.96
CA LEU A 139 -12.60 19.43 22.95
C LEU A 139 -14.11 19.39 22.70
N SER A 140 -14.59 18.43 21.90
CA SER A 140 -16.02 18.26 21.63
C SER A 140 -16.75 17.61 22.79
N GLY A 141 -16.10 16.70 23.53
CA GLY A 141 -16.65 16.03 24.72
C GLY A 141 -16.69 16.90 25.97
N GLY A 142 -15.90 17.98 26.02
CA GLY A 142 -15.87 18.92 27.14
C GLY A 142 -16.98 19.99 27.14
N GLU A 143 -17.87 19.99 26.14
CA GLU A 143 -18.94 20.97 26.00
C GLU A 143 -20.31 20.35 26.28
N GLU A 144 -21.28 21.16 26.75
CA GLU A 144 -22.67 20.73 26.87
C GLU A 144 -23.22 20.35 25.49
N ALA A 145 -23.44 19.06 25.26
CA ALA A 145 -23.88 18.49 24.00
C ALA A 145 -25.30 17.93 24.12
N THR A 146 -26.11 18.13 23.08
CA THR A 146 -27.43 17.48 22.97
C THR A 146 -27.24 15.96 22.92
N PRO A 147 -27.97 15.17 23.74
CA PRO A 147 -27.83 13.72 23.73
C PRO A 147 -28.10 13.13 22.34
N ALA A 148 -27.32 12.13 21.94
CA ALA A 148 -27.34 11.56 20.58
C ALA A 148 -28.74 11.16 20.10
N ARG A 149 -29.60 10.67 21.00
CA ARG A 149 -31.00 10.29 20.70
C ARG A 149 -31.90 11.43 20.21
N HIS A 150 -31.55 12.68 20.51
CA HIS A 150 -32.35 13.86 20.13
C HIS A 150 -31.82 14.55 18.87
N LEU A 151 -30.62 14.19 18.41
CA LEU A 151 -29.99 14.75 17.21
C LEU A 151 -30.79 14.48 15.91
N PRO A 152 -31.38 13.29 15.67
CA PRO A 152 -32.12 13.04 14.43
C PRO A 152 -33.32 13.97 14.25
N ALA A 153 -34.02 14.29 15.34
CA ALA A 153 -35.16 15.20 15.31
C ALA A 153 -34.74 16.66 15.05
N ALA A 154 -33.54 17.05 15.48
CA ALA A 154 -32.98 18.39 15.27
C ALA A 154 -32.33 18.56 13.88
N ALA A 155 -31.81 17.47 13.29
CA ALA A 155 -31.01 17.50 12.07
C ALA A 155 -31.70 18.20 10.89
N LEU A 156 -33.00 17.95 10.66
CA LEU A 156 -33.73 18.55 9.55
C LEU A 156 -33.92 20.07 9.74
N GLY A 157 -34.11 20.51 10.99
CA GLY A 157 -34.21 21.92 11.35
C GLY A 157 -32.88 22.64 11.20
N ASP A 158 -31.81 22.02 11.67
CA ASP A 158 -30.44 22.55 11.59
C ASP A 158 -29.95 22.62 10.14
N LEU A 159 -30.25 21.60 9.32
CA LEU A 159 -29.94 21.59 7.89
C LEU A 159 -30.70 22.69 7.14
N ARG A 160 -32.00 22.89 7.43
CA ARG A 160 -32.77 24.01 6.87
C ARG A 160 -32.23 25.36 7.31
N ALA A 161 -31.76 25.49 8.54
CA ALA A 161 -31.15 26.72 9.04
C ALA A 161 -29.83 27.01 8.31
N LEU A 162 -29.01 25.98 8.07
CA LEU A 162 -27.77 26.10 7.29
C LEU A 162 -28.05 26.42 5.82
N ALA A 163 -29.05 25.78 5.22
CA ALA A 163 -29.50 26.00 3.84
C ALA A 163 -30.00 27.42 3.58
N ARG A 164 -30.56 28.08 4.59
CA ARG A 164 -30.99 29.50 4.52
C ARG A 164 -29.82 30.48 4.52
N GLN A 165 -28.61 30.04 4.84
CA GLN A 165 -27.40 30.86 4.78
C GLN A 165 -26.71 30.65 3.43
N PRO A 166 -26.57 31.68 2.57
CA PRO A 166 -26.04 31.50 1.21
C PRO A 166 -24.61 30.93 1.23
N VAL A 167 -23.78 31.36 2.18
CA VAL A 167 -22.42 30.84 2.37
C VAL A 167 -22.43 29.41 2.93
N GLY A 168 -23.34 29.10 3.87
CA GLY A 168 -23.48 27.75 4.44
C GLY A 168 -23.93 26.72 3.40
N MET A 169 -24.89 27.10 2.56
CA MET A 169 -25.34 26.29 1.42
C MET A 169 -24.22 26.09 0.40
N ALA A 170 -23.51 27.15 0.02
CA ALA A 170 -22.39 27.03 -0.92
C ALA A 170 -21.30 26.08 -0.41
N LEU A 171 -20.91 26.19 0.87
CA LEU A 171 -19.94 25.30 1.50
C LEU A 171 -20.43 23.85 1.55
N LEU A 172 -21.72 23.63 1.85
CA LEU A 172 -22.31 22.29 1.86
C LEU A 172 -22.32 21.67 0.45
N VAL A 173 -22.70 22.44 -0.58
CA VAL A 173 -22.70 21.98 -1.97
C VAL A 173 -21.27 21.65 -2.43
N VAL A 174 -20.30 22.51 -2.12
CA VAL A 174 -18.88 22.26 -2.43
C VAL A 174 -18.37 21.01 -1.70
N PHE A 175 -18.71 20.85 -0.42
CA PHE A 175 -18.34 19.68 0.36
C PHE A 175 -18.92 18.38 -0.22
N LEU A 176 -20.22 18.36 -0.51
CA LEU A 176 -20.89 17.19 -1.09
C LEU A 176 -20.36 16.89 -2.49
N GLY A 177 -20.30 17.89 -3.37
CA GLY A 177 -19.78 17.74 -4.73
C GLY A 177 -18.32 17.29 -4.76
N GLY A 178 -17.47 17.87 -3.91
CA GLY A 178 -16.07 17.47 -3.78
C GLY A 178 -15.90 16.06 -3.21
N SER A 179 -16.70 15.68 -2.21
CA SER A 179 -16.65 14.34 -1.61
C SER A 179 -17.11 13.27 -2.61
N PHE A 180 -18.27 13.46 -3.26
CA PHE A 180 -18.76 12.52 -4.27
C PHE A 180 -17.88 12.47 -5.52
N GLY A 181 -17.41 13.62 -5.99
CA GLY A 181 -16.53 13.69 -7.16
C GLY A 181 -15.17 13.02 -6.93
N SER A 182 -14.55 13.25 -5.76
CA SER A 182 -13.27 12.62 -5.43
C SER A 182 -13.41 11.11 -5.22
N LEU A 183 -14.47 10.64 -4.55
CA LEU A 183 -14.73 9.20 -4.44
C LEU A 183 -14.97 8.58 -5.82
N GLY A 184 -15.80 9.23 -6.65
CA GLY A 184 -16.09 8.80 -8.01
C GLY A 184 -14.82 8.65 -8.86
N TRP A 185 -13.88 9.59 -8.77
CA TRP A 185 -12.61 9.54 -9.49
C TRP A 185 -11.81 8.25 -9.23
N PHE A 186 -11.73 7.81 -7.98
CA PHE A 186 -10.97 6.60 -7.63
C PHE A 186 -11.73 5.30 -7.89
N THR A 187 -13.07 5.32 -7.81
CA THR A 187 -13.90 4.13 -8.05
C THR A 187 -14.25 3.91 -9.52
N TRP A 188 -14.13 4.94 -10.36
CA TRP A 188 -14.44 4.84 -11.78
C TRP A 188 -13.28 4.15 -12.52
N PRO A 189 -13.55 3.20 -13.44
CA PRO A 189 -12.52 2.60 -14.28
C PRO A 189 -11.82 3.71 -15.07
N GLN A 190 -10.60 4.06 -14.67
CA GLN A 190 -9.80 5.01 -15.43
C GLN A 190 -9.46 4.31 -16.75
N PRO A 191 -9.82 4.89 -17.92
CA PRO A 191 -9.31 4.37 -19.18
C PRO A 191 -7.79 4.38 -19.09
N ALA A 192 -7.16 3.26 -19.47
CA ALA A 192 -5.71 3.17 -19.52
C ALA A 192 -5.18 4.44 -20.20
N PRO A 193 -4.31 5.23 -19.56
CA PRO A 193 -3.75 6.39 -20.22
C PRO A 193 -3.09 5.90 -21.50
N ALA A 194 -3.52 6.44 -22.65
CA ALA A 194 -2.83 6.25 -23.90
C ALA A 194 -1.37 6.59 -23.65
N THR A 195 -0.49 5.66 -23.99
CA THR A 195 0.96 5.78 -23.91
C THR A 195 1.43 6.97 -24.73
N GLU A 196 1.38 8.17 -24.14
CA GLU A 196 2.35 9.19 -24.41
C GLU A 196 3.59 8.78 -23.64
N VAL A 197 4.47 8.06 -24.34
CA VAL A 197 5.86 7.89 -23.93
C VAL A 197 6.45 9.29 -23.87
N ALA A 198 6.33 9.93 -22.71
CA ALA A 198 7.19 11.03 -22.35
C ALA A 198 8.59 10.43 -22.20
N GLU A 199 9.38 10.54 -23.28
CA GLU A 199 10.83 10.59 -23.19
C GLU A 199 11.21 11.74 -22.27
N GLU A 200 11.18 11.53 -20.95
CA GLU A 200 11.84 12.45 -20.03
C GLU A 200 12.38 11.72 -18.80
N SER A 201 13.71 11.54 -18.85
CA SER A 201 14.62 11.27 -17.75
C SER A 201 14.48 9.90 -17.07
N ALA A 202 15.45 9.03 -17.39
CA ALA A 202 16.02 8.13 -16.39
C ALA A 202 16.15 8.91 -15.07
N ALA A 203 15.39 8.50 -14.06
CA ALA A 203 15.46 9.13 -12.75
C ALA A 203 16.92 9.06 -12.27
N PRO A 204 17.49 10.16 -11.73
CA PRO A 204 18.80 10.08 -11.11
C PRO A 204 18.74 9.02 -9.99
N PRO A 205 19.82 8.24 -9.79
CA PRO A 205 19.86 7.25 -8.73
C PRO A 205 19.53 7.93 -7.39
N PRO A 206 18.76 7.28 -6.51
CA PRO A 206 18.40 7.85 -5.22
C PRO A 206 19.67 8.28 -4.48
N PRO A 207 19.62 9.42 -3.73
CA PRO A 207 20.79 9.93 -3.04
C PRO A 207 21.35 8.87 -2.09
N PRO A 208 22.69 8.74 -1.98
CA PRO A 208 23.32 7.72 -1.16
C PRO A 208 22.93 7.89 0.32
N VAL A 209 22.71 6.77 1.00
CA VAL A 209 22.48 6.73 2.45
C VAL A 209 23.70 7.34 3.16
N THR A 210 23.49 8.37 3.98
CA THR A 210 24.55 9.00 4.78
C THR A 210 25.13 8.00 5.79
N GLY A 211 26.37 8.21 6.26
CA GLY A 211 27.03 7.27 7.17
C GLY A 211 26.23 6.92 8.43
N ASP A 212 25.61 7.93 9.05
CA ASP A 212 24.78 7.73 10.25
C ASP A 212 23.52 6.89 9.94
N LEU A 213 22.81 7.19 8.85
CA LEU A 213 21.62 6.45 8.43
C LEU A 213 21.94 5.01 8.00
N ARG A 214 23.14 4.78 7.45
CA ARG A 214 23.62 3.45 7.07
C ARG A 214 23.84 2.59 8.32
N SER A 215 24.53 3.14 9.32
CA SER A 215 24.78 2.43 10.58
C SER A 215 23.50 2.14 11.39
N GLU A 216 22.45 2.96 11.24
CA GLU A 216 21.12 2.68 11.81
C GLU A 216 20.41 1.56 11.07
N PHE A 217 20.46 1.58 9.73
CA PHE A 217 19.86 0.55 8.90
C PHE A 217 20.54 -0.82 9.11
N GLU A 218 21.86 -0.88 9.16
CA GLU A 218 22.61 -2.13 9.38
C GLU A 218 22.24 -2.76 10.73
N ARG A 219 22.20 -1.96 11.81
CA ARG A 219 21.76 -2.45 13.13
C ARG A 219 20.31 -2.93 13.13
N TYR A 220 19.42 -2.25 12.39
CA TYR A 220 18.05 -2.69 12.22
C TYR A 220 18.01 -4.04 11.48
N TRP A 221 18.72 -4.15 10.36
CA TRP A 221 18.73 -5.31 9.49
C TRP A 221 19.32 -6.55 10.17
N GLU A 222 20.42 -6.38 10.92
CA GLU A 222 21.04 -7.44 11.72
C GLU A 222 20.11 -7.97 12.83
N ALA A 223 19.24 -7.12 13.37
CA ALA A 223 18.30 -7.49 14.42
C ALA A 223 17.02 -8.17 13.91
N GLU A 224 16.79 -8.19 12.59
CA GLU A 224 15.59 -8.81 12.03
C GLU A 224 15.64 -10.34 12.16
N PRO A 225 14.51 -10.98 12.54
CA PRO A 225 14.45 -12.43 12.61
C PRO A 225 14.58 -13.05 11.22
N ARG A 226 15.37 -14.12 11.13
CA ARG A 226 15.53 -14.90 9.89
C ARG A 226 14.64 -16.14 9.92
N VAL A 227 14.00 -16.42 8.80
CA VAL A 227 13.27 -17.66 8.54
C VAL A 227 14.12 -18.57 7.65
N ASP A 228 14.05 -19.87 7.92
CA ASP A 228 14.59 -20.87 7.00
C ASP A 228 13.54 -21.14 5.92
N LEU A 229 13.93 -20.96 4.66
CA LEU A 229 13.04 -21.11 3.52
C LEU A 229 13.63 -22.14 2.56
N ALA A 230 13.02 -23.33 2.56
CA ALA A 230 13.37 -24.41 1.64
C ALA A 230 12.85 -24.07 0.23
N LEU A 231 13.71 -23.49 -0.59
CA LEU A 231 13.38 -23.13 -1.97
C LEU A 231 13.28 -24.35 -2.88
N PRO A 232 12.40 -24.31 -3.90
CA PRO A 232 12.29 -25.40 -4.87
C PRO A 232 13.59 -25.54 -5.66
N ALA A 233 13.91 -26.76 -6.10
CA ALA A 233 15.14 -27.04 -6.86
C ALA A 233 15.25 -26.21 -8.16
N SER A 234 14.11 -25.80 -8.74
CA SER A 234 14.04 -24.92 -9.91
C SER A 234 14.59 -23.51 -9.66
N ALA A 235 14.78 -23.10 -8.40
CA ALA A 235 15.34 -21.79 -8.05
C ALA A 235 16.85 -21.67 -8.35
N ASP A 236 17.55 -22.79 -8.57
CA ASP A 236 18.99 -22.87 -8.83
C ASP A 236 19.81 -21.90 -7.98
N THR A 237 19.92 -22.16 -6.68
CA THR A 237 20.59 -21.26 -5.74
C THR A 237 22.06 -21.60 -5.53
N ALA A 238 22.61 -22.53 -6.31
CA ALA A 238 24.00 -22.97 -6.16
C ALA A 238 24.98 -21.83 -6.45
N GLY A 239 25.85 -21.54 -5.47
CA GLY A 239 26.85 -20.47 -5.59
C GLY A 239 26.29 -19.05 -5.54
N VAL A 240 25.01 -18.89 -5.18
CA VAL A 240 24.39 -17.59 -4.94
C VAL A 240 24.61 -17.20 -3.49
N GLU A 241 25.09 -15.98 -3.25
CA GLU A 241 25.38 -15.45 -1.92
C GLU A 241 24.20 -14.68 -1.32
N VAL A 242 23.43 -13.99 -2.17
CA VAL A 242 22.22 -13.27 -1.76
C VAL A 242 21.04 -13.73 -2.59
N ILE A 243 20.11 -14.41 -1.91
CA ILE A 243 18.87 -14.89 -2.49
C ILE A 243 17.74 -13.95 -2.05
N VAL A 244 17.09 -13.35 -3.04
CA VAL A 244 15.96 -12.45 -2.86
C VAL A 244 14.70 -13.13 -3.37
N VAL A 245 13.91 -13.65 -2.46
CA VAL A 245 12.65 -14.31 -2.79
C VAL A 245 11.54 -13.25 -2.90
N LYS A 246 10.69 -13.37 -3.91
CA LYS A 246 9.50 -12.53 -4.11
C LYS A 246 8.26 -13.41 -4.23
N PHE A 247 7.39 -13.38 -3.24
CA PHE A 247 6.03 -13.92 -3.39
C PHE A 247 5.22 -12.96 -4.26
N ASN A 248 4.73 -13.46 -5.40
CA ASN A 248 4.27 -12.63 -6.50
C ASN A 248 2.85 -12.96 -6.93
N ASP A 249 2.14 -11.92 -7.35
CA ASP A 249 0.86 -12.02 -8.02
C ASP A 249 0.87 -11.12 -9.26
N TYR A 250 0.70 -11.72 -10.43
CA TYR A 250 0.77 -11.01 -11.71
C TYR A 250 -0.39 -10.03 -11.95
N GLN A 251 -1.49 -10.12 -11.20
CA GLN A 251 -2.59 -9.15 -11.25
C GLN A 251 -2.52 -8.12 -10.10
N CYS A 252 -1.59 -8.26 -9.16
CA CYS A 252 -1.39 -7.31 -8.08
C CYS A 252 -0.66 -6.03 -8.55
N PRO A 253 -1.27 -4.84 -8.43
CA PRO A 253 -0.61 -3.58 -8.83
C PRO A 253 0.68 -3.29 -8.06
N ALA A 254 0.75 -3.68 -6.78
CA ALA A 254 1.96 -3.51 -5.98
C ALA A 254 3.12 -4.40 -6.48
N CYS A 255 2.83 -5.60 -7.01
CA CYS A 255 3.83 -6.49 -7.59
C CYS A 255 4.43 -5.93 -8.88
N ALA A 256 3.60 -5.34 -9.76
CA ALA A 256 4.05 -4.63 -10.96
C ALA A 256 4.91 -3.41 -10.60
N ASN A 257 4.48 -2.65 -9.58
CA ASN A 257 5.24 -1.52 -9.10
C ASN A 257 6.62 -1.94 -8.54
N ALA A 258 6.66 -2.96 -7.68
CA ALA A 258 7.92 -3.47 -7.13
C ALA A 258 8.85 -4.02 -8.22
N HIS A 259 8.31 -4.71 -9.22
CA HIS A 259 9.07 -5.15 -10.41
C HIS A 259 9.78 -3.97 -11.06
N ARG A 260 9.03 -2.92 -11.42
CA ARG A 260 9.60 -1.71 -12.05
C ARG A 260 10.65 -1.02 -11.17
N VAL A 261 10.39 -0.92 -9.87
CA VAL A 261 11.21 -0.13 -8.95
C VAL A 261 12.49 -0.85 -8.52
N TYR A 262 12.47 -2.17 -8.37
CA TYR A 262 13.65 -2.94 -7.96
C TYR A 262 14.44 -3.51 -9.14
N SER A 263 13.87 -3.62 -10.34
CA SER A 263 14.61 -4.10 -11.54
C SER A 263 15.94 -3.39 -11.78
N PRO A 264 16.06 -2.04 -11.64
CA PRO A 264 17.34 -1.35 -11.76
C PRO A 264 18.38 -1.78 -10.72
N ILE A 265 17.94 -2.18 -9.52
CA ILE A 265 18.82 -2.68 -8.45
C ILE A 265 19.36 -4.06 -8.84
N PHE A 266 18.50 -4.96 -9.32
CA PHE A 266 18.96 -6.26 -9.81
C PHE A 266 19.90 -6.12 -11.02
N ALA A 267 19.63 -5.21 -11.95
CA ALA A 267 20.53 -4.91 -13.06
C ALA A 267 21.91 -4.38 -12.60
N LYS A 268 21.94 -3.53 -11.56
CA LYS A 268 23.18 -3.09 -10.91
C LYS A 268 23.97 -4.27 -10.35
N TYR A 269 23.33 -5.22 -9.66
CA TYR A 269 24.04 -6.38 -9.10
C TYR A 269 24.40 -7.43 -10.14
N ALA A 270 23.58 -7.63 -11.17
CA ALA A 270 23.92 -8.50 -12.30
C ALA A 270 25.21 -8.04 -13.00
N SER A 271 25.43 -6.72 -13.09
CA SER A 271 26.64 -6.15 -13.70
C SER A 271 27.84 -6.05 -12.75
N SER A 272 27.63 -5.67 -11.49
CA SER A 272 28.72 -5.48 -10.51
C SER A 272 29.13 -6.76 -9.75
N HIS A 273 28.21 -7.71 -9.62
CA HIS A 273 28.32 -8.93 -8.80
C HIS A 273 27.70 -10.14 -9.55
N PRO A 274 28.20 -10.45 -10.77
CA PRO A 274 27.55 -11.42 -11.65
C PRO A 274 27.39 -12.78 -10.96
N GLY A 275 26.16 -13.28 -10.92
CA GLY A 275 25.80 -14.57 -10.33
C GLY A 275 25.68 -14.61 -8.81
N ARG A 276 26.15 -13.59 -8.07
CA ARG A 276 26.16 -13.58 -6.60
C ARG A 276 24.81 -13.19 -5.99
N VAL A 277 24.00 -12.41 -6.70
CA VAL A 277 22.64 -12.01 -6.28
C VAL A 277 21.62 -12.62 -7.22
N ARG A 278 20.59 -13.27 -6.67
CA ARG A 278 19.51 -13.87 -7.47
C ARG A 278 18.14 -13.51 -6.91
N GLN A 279 17.24 -13.06 -7.78
CA GLN A 279 15.84 -13.02 -7.45
C GLN A 279 15.20 -14.38 -7.75
N VAL A 280 14.46 -14.92 -6.80
CA VAL A 280 13.60 -16.11 -6.97
C VAL A 280 12.16 -15.65 -6.84
N THR A 281 11.40 -15.72 -7.93
CA THR A 281 9.97 -15.39 -7.90
C THR A 281 9.19 -16.66 -7.54
N LEU A 282 8.37 -16.59 -6.49
CA LEU A 282 7.44 -17.63 -6.10
C LEU A 282 6.00 -17.15 -6.32
N ASP A 283 5.15 -18.00 -6.88
CA ASP A 283 3.77 -17.65 -7.15
C ASP A 283 2.92 -17.62 -5.88
N TYR A 284 2.23 -16.50 -5.65
CA TYR A 284 1.22 -16.35 -4.61
C TYR A 284 0.00 -15.57 -5.13
N PRO A 285 -0.76 -16.10 -6.10
CA PRO A 285 -1.96 -15.45 -6.64
C PRO A 285 -2.96 -15.13 -5.53
N LEU A 286 -3.48 -13.91 -5.47
CA LEU A 286 -4.59 -13.51 -4.61
C LEU A 286 -5.93 -13.84 -5.30
N ASP A 287 -6.02 -15.07 -5.80
CA ASP A 287 -7.14 -15.60 -6.56
C ASP A 287 -7.70 -16.84 -5.84
N PRO A 288 -8.97 -16.82 -5.40
CA PRO A 288 -9.56 -17.94 -4.69
C PRO A 288 -9.65 -19.23 -5.52
N ALA A 289 -9.45 -19.18 -6.85
CA ALA A 289 -9.50 -20.37 -7.69
C ALA A 289 -8.32 -21.34 -7.45
N CYS A 290 -7.15 -20.84 -7.06
CA CYS A 290 -5.98 -21.68 -6.76
C CYS A 290 -5.33 -21.40 -5.40
N ASN A 291 -5.71 -20.31 -4.71
CA ASN A 291 -5.18 -19.96 -3.40
C ASN A 291 -6.28 -19.82 -2.34
N GLU A 292 -6.42 -20.84 -1.50
CA GLU A 292 -7.40 -20.86 -0.42
C GLU A 292 -7.13 -19.82 0.69
N GLN A 293 -5.90 -19.30 0.81
CA GLN A 293 -5.57 -18.22 1.75
C GLN A 293 -6.03 -16.84 1.27
N ALA A 294 -6.46 -16.73 0.02
CA ALA A 294 -7.05 -15.52 -0.56
C ALA A 294 -8.54 -15.71 -0.90
N PRO A 295 -9.41 -16.13 0.04
CA PRO A 295 -10.81 -16.50 -0.26
C PRO A 295 -11.69 -15.32 -0.69
N ARG A 296 -11.20 -14.08 -0.51
CA ARG A 296 -11.85 -12.83 -0.95
C ARG A 296 -11.03 -12.08 -1.99
N GLY A 297 -10.03 -12.76 -2.55
CA GLY A 297 -9.22 -12.24 -3.64
C GLY A 297 -10.07 -11.90 -4.85
N GLN A 298 -9.75 -10.79 -5.51
CA GLN A 298 -10.46 -10.31 -6.70
C GLN A 298 -9.58 -10.40 -7.96
N HIS A 299 -8.47 -11.13 -7.86
CA HIS A 299 -7.49 -11.26 -8.94
C HIS A 299 -7.78 -12.50 -9.80
N HIS A 300 -8.94 -12.54 -10.44
CA HIS A 300 -9.46 -13.72 -11.14
C HIS A 300 -8.63 -14.19 -12.37
N GLY A 301 -7.65 -13.41 -12.80
CA GLY A 301 -6.68 -13.79 -13.83
C GLY A 301 -5.32 -14.21 -13.27
N ALA A 302 -5.07 -14.09 -11.96
CA ALA A 302 -3.74 -14.29 -11.39
C ALA A 302 -3.29 -15.76 -11.41
N CYS A 303 -4.18 -16.72 -11.14
CA CYS A 303 -3.84 -18.14 -11.30
C CYS A 303 -3.46 -18.46 -12.75
N ALA A 304 -4.23 -17.91 -13.70
CA ALA A 304 -3.96 -18.13 -15.11
C ALA A 304 -2.62 -17.50 -15.55
N GLY A 305 -2.32 -16.30 -15.06
CA GLY A 305 -1.07 -15.57 -15.32
C GLY A 305 0.15 -16.30 -14.78
N ALA A 306 0.10 -16.82 -13.55
CA ALA A 306 1.17 -17.63 -12.97
C ALA A 306 1.48 -18.88 -13.82
N VAL A 307 0.44 -19.60 -14.25
CA VAL A 307 0.59 -20.74 -15.16
C VAL A 307 1.20 -20.31 -16.50
N ALA A 308 0.74 -19.19 -17.08
CA ALA A 308 1.25 -18.69 -18.35
C ALA A 308 2.75 -18.37 -18.28
N VAL A 309 3.22 -17.74 -17.20
CA VAL A 309 4.66 -17.46 -17.01
C VAL A 309 5.48 -18.73 -16.89
N ARG A 310 4.99 -19.76 -16.18
CA ARG A 310 5.69 -21.05 -16.10
C ARG A 310 5.78 -21.76 -17.45
N LEU A 311 4.71 -21.72 -18.25
CA LEU A 311 4.69 -22.28 -19.59
C LEU A 311 5.66 -21.53 -20.52
N ALA A 312 5.67 -20.19 -20.45
CA ALA A 312 6.61 -19.35 -21.17
C ALA A 312 8.08 -19.65 -20.77
N ALA A 313 8.35 -19.84 -19.47
CA ALA A 313 9.67 -20.22 -18.96
C ALA A 313 10.18 -21.55 -19.54
N GLY A 314 9.28 -22.49 -19.84
CA GLY A 314 9.63 -23.74 -20.50
C GLY A 314 10.18 -23.59 -21.92
N LEU A 315 9.97 -22.43 -22.55
CA LEU A 315 10.47 -22.11 -23.90
C LEU A 315 11.75 -21.26 -23.88
N GLY A 316 11.99 -20.50 -22.81
CA GLY A 316 13.16 -19.64 -22.68
C GLY A 316 12.95 -18.53 -21.66
N GLU A 317 14.07 -18.01 -21.13
CA GLU A 317 14.06 -16.92 -20.16
C GLU A 317 13.59 -15.59 -20.78
N ASP A 318 13.89 -15.38 -22.06
CA ASP A 318 13.40 -14.24 -22.85
C ASP A 318 11.87 -14.28 -23.01
N VAL A 319 11.31 -15.44 -23.34
CA VAL A 319 9.85 -15.63 -23.46
C VAL A 319 9.16 -15.48 -22.11
N ARG A 320 9.78 -15.99 -21.04
CA ARG A 320 9.31 -15.78 -19.66
C ARG A 320 9.18 -14.30 -19.33
N VAL A 321 10.27 -13.54 -19.53
CA VAL A 321 10.33 -12.11 -19.23
C VAL A 321 9.30 -11.34 -20.06
N GLU A 322 9.16 -11.66 -21.35
CA GLU A 322 8.15 -11.04 -22.21
C GLU A 322 6.73 -11.27 -21.68
N MET A 323 6.42 -12.50 -21.24
CA MET A 323 5.13 -12.82 -20.65
C MET A 323 4.89 -12.06 -19.32
N GLU A 324 5.91 -11.95 -18.47
CA GLU A 324 5.81 -11.18 -17.22
C GLU A 324 5.53 -9.70 -17.47
N GLU A 325 6.27 -9.08 -18.39
CA GLU A 325 6.09 -7.67 -18.77
C GLU A 325 4.68 -7.44 -19.34
N TRP A 326 4.19 -8.34 -20.18
CA TRP A 326 2.83 -8.25 -20.70
C TRP A 326 1.79 -8.31 -19.59
N LEU A 327 1.92 -9.23 -18.63
CA LEU A 327 0.98 -9.36 -17.51
C LEU A 327 0.97 -8.10 -16.63
N TYR A 328 2.14 -7.57 -16.28
CA TYR A 328 2.22 -6.34 -15.49
C TYR A 328 1.70 -5.11 -16.23
N ALA A 329 1.76 -5.08 -17.56
CA ALA A 329 1.19 -4.01 -18.37
C ALA A 329 -0.34 -4.10 -18.52
N ASN A 330 -0.95 -5.27 -18.33
CA ASN A 330 -2.36 -5.54 -18.65
C ASN A 330 -3.21 -6.02 -17.44
N GLN A 331 -2.85 -5.64 -16.22
CA GLN A 331 -3.52 -6.10 -14.99
C GLN A 331 -5.02 -5.71 -14.85
N PRO A 332 -5.50 -4.52 -15.28
CA PRO A 332 -6.89 -4.14 -15.08
C PRO A 332 -7.87 -5.04 -15.85
N GLY A 333 -8.77 -5.70 -15.11
CA GLY A 333 -9.76 -6.61 -15.72
C GLY A 333 -9.18 -7.92 -16.26
N LEU A 334 -7.92 -8.24 -15.93
CA LEU A 334 -7.27 -9.47 -16.35
C LEU A 334 -8.06 -10.71 -15.93
N ASP A 335 -8.29 -11.62 -16.88
CA ASP A 335 -8.96 -12.90 -16.70
C ASP A 335 -8.22 -14.01 -17.48
N ARG A 336 -8.72 -15.25 -17.37
CA ARG A 336 -8.11 -16.40 -18.03
C ARG A 336 -8.05 -16.25 -19.56
N GLU A 337 -9.10 -15.72 -20.18
CA GLU A 337 -9.21 -15.63 -21.64
C GLU A 337 -8.14 -14.68 -22.18
N ALA A 338 -8.04 -13.48 -21.60
CA ALA A 338 -7.03 -12.49 -21.98
C ALA A 338 -5.59 -13.02 -21.77
N VAL A 339 -5.34 -13.76 -20.68
CA VAL A 339 -4.02 -14.36 -20.42
C VAL A 339 -3.65 -15.40 -21.47
N VAL A 340 -4.60 -16.26 -21.86
CA VAL A 340 -4.36 -17.33 -22.84
C VAL A 340 -4.17 -16.76 -24.23
N GLU A 341 -4.91 -15.72 -24.61
CA GLU A 341 -4.69 -14.98 -25.87
C GLU A 341 -3.28 -14.38 -25.91
N ALA A 342 -2.87 -13.70 -24.84
CA ALA A 342 -1.53 -13.13 -24.74
C ALA A 342 -0.42 -14.18 -24.80
N LEU A 343 -0.60 -15.33 -24.12
CA LEU A 343 0.36 -16.41 -24.16
C LEU A 343 0.46 -17.03 -25.57
N ALA A 344 -0.64 -17.07 -26.33
CA ALA A 344 -0.61 -17.50 -27.72
C ALA A 344 0.25 -16.56 -28.58
N ASP A 345 0.14 -15.25 -28.36
CA ASP A 345 0.93 -14.24 -29.07
C ASP A 345 2.42 -14.27 -28.68
N VAL A 346 2.72 -14.34 -27.38
CA VAL A 346 4.09 -14.28 -26.84
C VAL A 346 4.84 -15.61 -27.04
N ALA A 347 4.17 -16.73 -26.77
CA ALA A 347 4.81 -18.04 -26.65
C ALA A 347 4.34 -19.05 -27.72
N GLY A 348 3.35 -18.72 -28.55
CA GLY A 348 2.75 -19.66 -29.51
C GLY A 348 2.02 -20.82 -28.83
N ILE A 349 1.59 -20.64 -27.57
CA ILE A 349 0.82 -21.63 -26.81
C ILE A 349 -0.64 -21.22 -26.86
N ASP A 350 -1.40 -21.88 -27.73
CA ASP A 350 -2.85 -21.67 -27.85
C ASP A 350 -3.62 -22.23 -26.66
N SER A 351 -4.93 -21.98 -26.64
CA SER A 351 -5.84 -22.43 -25.58
C SER A 351 -5.83 -23.94 -25.39
N ALA A 352 -5.72 -24.73 -26.47
CA ALA A 352 -5.68 -26.18 -26.38
C ALA A 352 -4.41 -26.68 -25.68
N ARG A 353 -3.25 -26.10 -26.00
CA ARG A 353 -1.98 -26.42 -25.34
C ARG A 353 -1.94 -25.92 -23.90
N TYR A 354 -2.51 -24.75 -23.63
CA TYR A 354 -2.64 -24.22 -22.28
C TYR A 354 -3.51 -25.12 -21.41
N ASP A 355 -4.72 -25.47 -21.87
CA ASP A 355 -5.64 -26.33 -21.13
C ASP A 355 -5.04 -27.72 -20.87
N ALA A 356 -4.33 -28.27 -21.84
CA ALA A 356 -3.65 -29.56 -21.69
C ALA A 356 -2.54 -29.54 -20.62
N ALA A 357 -1.89 -28.40 -20.39
CA ALA A 357 -0.80 -28.26 -19.42
C ALA A 357 -1.25 -27.66 -18.07
N TYR A 358 -2.48 -27.17 -17.98
CA TYR A 358 -2.95 -26.40 -16.82
C TYR A 358 -2.92 -27.21 -15.53
N ASP A 359 -3.51 -28.41 -15.53
CA ASP A 359 -3.67 -29.24 -14.32
C ASP A 359 -2.31 -29.66 -13.72
N GLU A 360 -1.28 -29.87 -14.55
CA GLU A 360 0.07 -30.18 -14.06
C GLU A 360 0.78 -28.91 -13.57
N THR A 361 0.69 -27.82 -14.34
CA THR A 361 1.42 -26.57 -14.04
C THR A 361 0.88 -25.89 -12.79
N ILE A 362 -0.43 -25.94 -12.56
CA ILE A 362 -1.07 -25.32 -11.40
C ILE A 362 -0.65 -25.97 -10.08
N LEU A 363 -0.26 -27.25 -10.07
CA LEU A 363 0.27 -27.92 -8.87
C LEU A 363 1.58 -27.28 -8.41
N ALA A 364 2.40 -26.84 -9.37
CA ALA A 364 3.66 -26.18 -9.06
C ALA A 364 3.43 -24.76 -8.50
N VAL A 365 2.41 -24.04 -9.00
CA VAL A 365 1.91 -22.77 -8.41
C VAL A 365 1.40 -23.01 -6.98
N GLN A 366 0.66 -24.08 -6.73
CA GLN A 366 0.18 -24.44 -5.40
C GLN A 366 1.31 -24.82 -4.44
N GLY A 367 2.41 -25.38 -4.95
CA GLY A 367 3.63 -25.61 -4.18
C GLY A 367 4.25 -24.31 -3.66
N ASP A 368 4.33 -23.29 -4.51
CA ASP A 368 4.82 -21.96 -4.10
C ASP A 368 3.87 -21.29 -3.09
N ILE A 369 2.56 -21.43 -3.28
CA ILE A 369 1.55 -20.95 -2.31
C ILE A 369 1.78 -21.63 -0.96
N ALA A 370 2.00 -22.94 -0.92
CA ALA A 370 2.26 -23.67 0.32
C ALA A 370 3.50 -23.16 1.05
N LEU A 371 4.59 -22.87 0.33
CA LEU A 371 5.77 -22.23 0.92
C LEU A 371 5.46 -20.85 1.50
N GLY A 372 4.61 -20.07 0.83
CA GLY A 372 4.14 -18.77 1.34
C GLY A 372 3.29 -18.88 2.60
N ASN A 373 2.54 -19.96 2.76
CA ASN A 373 1.66 -20.18 3.92
C ASN A 373 2.44 -20.50 5.20
N ASP A 374 3.64 -21.05 5.08
CA ASP A 374 4.53 -21.30 6.21
C ASP A 374 5.25 -20.02 6.69
N LEU A 375 5.11 -18.93 5.93
CA LEU A 375 5.69 -17.63 6.20
C LEU A 375 4.60 -16.59 6.53
N PRO A 376 4.94 -15.47 7.20
CA PRO A 376 3.99 -14.39 7.46
C PRO A 376 3.69 -13.55 6.20
N VAL A 377 3.29 -14.20 5.10
CA VAL A 377 2.90 -13.53 3.85
C VAL A 377 1.48 -12.99 4.01
N GLU A 378 1.37 -11.72 4.41
CA GLU A 378 0.06 -11.06 4.58
C GLU A 378 -0.45 -10.36 3.31
N ALA A 379 0.44 -10.13 2.33
CA ALA A 379 0.14 -9.44 1.08
C ALA A 379 1.20 -9.75 0.01
N THR A 380 0.89 -9.44 -1.24
CA THR A 380 1.86 -9.48 -2.34
C THR A 380 2.20 -8.05 -2.81
N PRO A 381 3.47 -7.75 -3.14
CA PRO A 381 4.62 -8.64 -3.00
C PRO A 381 5.07 -8.75 -1.54
N THR A 382 5.52 -9.93 -1.13
CA THR A 382 6.33 -10.09 0.08
C THR A 382 7.73 -10.51 -0.36
N TYR A 383 8.75 -9.82 0.14
CA TYR A 383 10.14 -10.12 -0.16
C TYR A 383 10.83 -10.81 1.03
N VAL A 384 11.71 -11.75 0.74
CA VAL A 384 12.60 -12.37 1.73
C VAL A 384 14.03 -12.27 1.21
N ILE A 385 14.94 -11.67 1.97
CA ILE A 385 16.35 -11.54 1.60
C ILE A 385 17.17 -12.36 2.60
N ASN A 386 17.78 -13.47 2.16
CA ASN A 386 18.55 -14.38 3.02
C ASN A 386 17.85 -14.71 4.37
N GLY A 387 16.56 -15.01 4.29
CA GLY A 387 15.71 -15.33 5.45
C GLY A 387 15.10 -14.12 6.16
N VAL A 388 15.52 -12.89 5.90
CA VAL A 388 14.87 -11.69 6.47
C VAL A 388 13.58 -11.40 5.70
N VAL A 389 12.42 -11.59 6.35
CA VAL A 389 11.11 -11.28 5.76
C VAL A 389 10.83 -9.79 5.84
N ILE A 390 10.67 -9.15 4.69
CA ILE A 390 10.34 -7.73 4.59
C ILE A 390 8.85 -7.54 4.85
N LYS A 391 8.51 -6.86 5.95
CA LYS A 391 7.12 -6.46 6.26
C LYS A 391 6.73 -5.27 5.39
N GLY A 392 5.82 -5.49 4.45
CA GLY A 392 5.43 -4.47 3.48
C GLY A 392 6.48 -4.30 2.37
N THR A 393 6.90 -3.08 2.10
CA THR A 393 7.89 -2.75 1.06
C THR A 393 9.03 -1.95 1.66
N LEU A 394 10.27 -2.14 1.16
CA LEU A 394 11.36 -1.24 1.51
C LEU A 394 11.49 -0.14 0.46
N ALA A 395 11.79 1.09 0.89
CA ALA A 395 12.18 2.11 -0.08
C ALA A 395 13.42 1.61 -0.87
N PRO A 396 13.55 1.95 -2.16
CA PRO A 396 14.57 1.34 -3.04
C PRO A 396 15.99 1.44 -2.50
N ARG A 397 16.32 2.55 -1.84
CA ARG A 397 17.61 2.77 -1.19
C ARG A 397 17.92 1.78 -0.05
N TYR A 398 16.91 1.38 0.71
CA TYR A 398 17.09 0.41 1.81
C TYR A 398 17.06 -1.03 1.30
N PHE A 399 16.30 -1.28 0.22
CA PHE A 399 16.37 -2.56 -0.47
C PHE A 399 17.75 -2.81 -1.08
N ASP A 400 18.34 -1.79 -1.74
CA ASP A 400 19.72 -1.82 -2.22
C ASP A 400 20.72 -2.02 -1.07
N ALA A 401 20.54 -1.29 0.04
CA ALA A 401 21.39 -1.42 1.23
C ALA A 401 21.30 -2.82 1.88
N ALA A 402 20.12 -3.45 1.87
CA ALA A 402 19.93 -4.82 2.36
C ALA A 402 20.77 -5.82 1.56
N ILE A 403 20.68 -5.77 0.22
CA ILE A 403 21.46 -6.66 -0.65
C ILE A 403 22.96 -6.38 -0.47
N ALA A 404 23.38 -5.12 -0.37
CA ALA A 404 24.77 -4.76 -0.11
C ALA A 404 25.27 -5.33 1.21
N TYR A 405 24.50 -5.19 2.28
CA TYR A 405 24.83 -5.74 3.60
C TYR A 405 25.01 -7.25 3.54
N GLU A 406 24.07 -7.98 2.94
CA GLU A 406 24.15 -9.43 2.82
C GLU A 406 25.35 -9.89 1.97
N LEU A 407 25.68 -9.17 0.89
CA LEU A 407 26.87 -9.46 0.09
C LEU A 407 28.18 -9.26 0.86
N GLU A 408 28.24 -8.28 1.77
CA GLU A 408 29.39 -8.03 2.64
C GLU A 408 29.55 -9.12 3.71
N HIS A 409 28.43 -9.75 4.13
CA HIS A 409 28.38 -10.71 5.24
C HIS A 409 28.19 -12.18 4.79
N ALA A 410 28.04 -12.45 3.49
CA ALA A 410 27.85 -13.80 2.92
C ALA A 410 29.00 -14.79 3.21
N GLY A 411 30.15 -14.31 3.73
CA GLY A 411 31.27 -15.13 4.17
C GLY A 411 31.30 -15.46 5.67
N GLY A 412 30.33 -15.00 6.47
CA GLY A 412 30.37 -15.08 7.94
C GLY A 412 29.55 -16.21 8.58
N ASP A 413 28.47 -16.68 7.95
CA ASP A 413 27.39 -17.38 8.67
C ASP A 413 27.21 -18.88 8.34
N GLN A 414 28.11 -19.47 7.55
CA GLN A 414 28.15 -20.94 7.36
C GLN A 414 29.01 -21.68 8.40
N GLY A 415 29.51 -20.98 9.44
CA GLY A 415 30.49 -21.52 10.39
C GLY A 415 29.94 -22.10 11.70
N ASP A 416 28.73 -21.75 12.13
CA ASP A 416 28.29 -22.01 13.53
C ASP A 416 27.12 -23.01 13.67
N GLN A 417 26.83 -23.80 12.63
CA GLN A 417 25.92 -24.95 12.71
C GLN A 417 26.65 -26.30 12.51
N GLU A 418 27.84 -26.48 13.06
CA GLU A 418 28.33 -27.83 13.33
C GLU A 418 29.07 -27.91 14.66
N SER A 419 28.65 -28.88 15.48
CA SER A 419 29.20 -29.28 16.80
C SER A 419 28.68 -28.56 18.06
N ALA A 420 27.56 -29.08 18.58
CA ALA A 420 27.42 -29.28 20.02
C ALA A 420 27.25 -30.80 20.27
N PRO A 421 28.11 -31.44 21.10
CA PRO A 421 28.10 -32.88 21.36
C PRO A 421 26.92 -33.38 22.18
#